data_AF-A0A067TIP3-F1
#
_entry.id   AF-A0A067TIP3-F1
#
_cell.length_a   1.000
_cell.length_b   1.000
_cell.length_c   1.000
_cell.angle_alpha   90.00
_cell.angle_beta   90.00
_cell.angle_gamma   90.00
#
_symmetry.space_group_name_H-M   'P 1'
#
loop_
_entity.id
_entity.type
_entity.pdbx_description
1 polymer ?
#
loop_
_entity_poly.entity_id
_entity_poly.type
_entity_poly.pdbx_seq_one_letter_code
_entity_poly.pdbx_strand_id
1 'polypeptide(L)'
;PLPRPPQHEIDNPAVQETLRTHPHLFKIETPINVDVFESLLLSHPNQPFVTSVCKGLREGFWPWADSRAGSYPTMHSEDRASPSDPAKAAFLREQRNIEIQKRRWSTSFGPDLLPGMYCSPIHAVPKPNSTDLRLVTD
;
A
#
# COMPACT_ATOMS: atom_id res chain seq x y z
N PRO A 1 -14.40 13.79 -9.54
CA PRO A 1 -12.97 13.46 -9.68
C PRO A 1 -12.49 12.75 -8.41
N LEU A 2 -11.50 11.86 -8.52
CA LEU A 2 -10.90 11.22 -7.35
C LEU A 2 -10.06 12.22 -6.55
N PRO A 3 -10.00 12.08 -5.21
CA PRO A 3 -9.21 12.95 -4.37
C PRO A 3 -7.71 12.86 -4.68
N ARG A 4 -7.01 13.94 -4.37
CA ARG A 4 -5.56 13.97 -4.31
C ARG A 4 -5.12 14.13 -2.85
N PRO A 5 -3.89 13.72 -2.52
CA PRO A 5 -3.33 14.02 -1.22
C PRO A 5 -3.35 15.54 -1.00
N PRO A 6 -3.76 16.03 0.16
CA PRO A 6 -3.71 17.45 0.48
C PRO A 6 -2.25 17.94 0.53
N GLN A 7 -2.03 19.23 0.26
CA GLN A 7 -0.68 19.79 0.04
C GLN A 7 0.32 19.49 1.17
N HIS A 8 -0.12 19.57 2.43
CA HIS A 8 0.74 19.26 3.58
C HIS A 8 1.22 17.79 3.65
N GLU A 9 0.49 16.83 3.09
CA GLU A 9 0.94 15.43 2.96
C GLU A 9 2.02 15.33 1.89
N ILE A 10 1.82 16.05 0.79
CA ILE A 10 2.79 16.14 -0.31
C ILE A 10 4.09 16.79 0.19
N ASP A 11 3.99 17.84 1.00
CA ASP A 11 5.15 18.60 1.50
C ASP A 11 5.78 18.00 2.76
N ASN A 12 5.35 16.81 3.21
CA ASN A 12 5.95 16.15 4.36
C ASN A 12 7.41 15.78 4.07
N PRO A 13 8.41 16.42 4.71
CA PRO A 13 9.81 16.26 4.34
C PRO A 13 10.35 14.85 4.62
N ALA A 14 9.86 14.21 5.68
CA ALA A 14 10.25 12.84 6.02
C ALA A 14 9.76 11.83 4.97
N VAL A 15 8.50 11.96 4.54
CA VAL A 15 7.92 11.11 3.48
C VAL A 15 8.62 11.36 2.15
N GLN A 16 8.82 12.62 1.77
CA GLN A 16 9.48 12.97 0.51
C GLN A 16 10.92 12.43 0.43
N GLU A 17 11.68 12.53 1.52
CA GLU A 17 13.04 11.98 1.55
C GLU A 17 13.04 10.46 1.40
N THR A 18 12.14 9.75 2.09
CA THR A 18 11.99 8.30 1.96
C THR A 18 11.59 7.89 0.54
N LEU A 19 10.61 8.56 -0.08
CA LEU A 19 10.18 8.30 -1.46
C LEU A 19 11.32 8.52 -2.46
N ARG A 20 12.10 9.59 -2.27
CA ARG A 20 13.23 9.96 -3.15
C ARG A 20 14.41 8.99 -3.03
N THR A 21 14.73 8.55 -1.81
CA THR A 21 15.88 7.67 -1.55
C THR A 21 15.56 6.19 -1.75
N HIS A 22 14.30 5.78 -1.60
CA HIS A 22 13.85 4.40 -1.71
C HIS A 22 12.69 4.20 -2.72
N PRO A 23 12.77 4.74 -3.96
CA PRO A 23 11.65 4.68 -4.92
C PRO A 23 11.26 3.25 -5.29
N HIS A 24 12.20 2.30 -5.20
CA HIS A 24 11.98 0.88 -5.48
C HIS A 24 11.04 0.19 -4.49
N LEU A 25 10.78 0.77 -3.31
CA LEU A 25 9.85 0.23 -2.31
C LEU A 25 8.39 0.62 -2.59
N PHE A 26 8.14 1.67 -3.38
CA PHE A 26 6.82 2.27 -3.60
C PHE A 26 6.41 2.19 -5.07
N LYS A 27 6.48 0.99 -5.65
CA LYS A 27 6.13 0.79 -7.05
C LYS A 27 4.62 0.90 -7.24
N ILE A 28 4.21 1.71 -8.22
CA ILE A 28 2.84 1.72 -8.71
C ILE A 28 2.76 0.73 -9.87
N GLU A 29 2.27 -0.47 -9.58
CA GLU A 29 2.04 -1.49 -10.59
C GLU A 29 0.55 -1.59 -10.91
N THR A 30 0.21 -1.51 -12.20
CA THR A 30 -1.15 -1.70 -12.69
C THR A 30 -1.14 -2.61 -13.91
N PRO A 31 -2.05 -3.59 -14.01
CA PRO A 31 -2.20 -4.40 -15.22
C PRO A 31 -2.86 -3.64 -16.37
N ILE A 32 -3.37 -2.43 -16.11
CA ILE A 32 -4.05 -1.59 -17.11
C ILE A 32 -3.00 -0.80 -17.88
N ASN A 33 -3.00 -0.92 -19.20
CA ASN A 33 -2.28 0.02 -20.06
C ASN A 33 -3.00 1.38 -20.00
N VAL A 34 -2.47 2.30 -19.20
CA VAL A 34 -3.13 3.57 -18.91
C VAL A 34 -3.26 4.44 -20.15
N ASP A 35 -2.30 4.41 -21.07
CA ASP A 35 -2.35 5.21 -22.29
C ASP A 35 -3.46 4.74 -23.23
N VAL A 36 -3.62 3.42 -23.37
CA VAL A 36 -4.74 2.84 -24.13
C VAL A 36 -6.06 3.14 -23.42
N PHE A 37 -6.15 2.95 -22.11
CA PHE A 37 -7.34 3.25 -21.32
C PHE A 37 -7.78 4.71 -21.48
N GLU A 38 -6.83 5.66 -21.39
CA GLU A 38 -7.09 7.09 -21.59
C GLU A 38 -7.55 7.39 -23.02
N SER A 39 -6.92 6.76 -24.03
CA SER A 39 -7.30 6.93 -25.45
C SER A 39 -8.74 6.46 -25.75
N LEU A 40 -9.16 5.34 -25.13
CA LEU A 40 -10.51 4.79 -25.29
C LEU A 40 -11.57 5.68 -24.66
N LEU A 41 -11.18 6.57 -23.74
CA LEU A 41 -12.08 7.44 -22.98
C LEU A 41 -12.00 8.91 -23.42
N LEU A 42 -11.35 9.22 -24.54
CA LEU A 42 -11.21 10.60 -25.05
C LEU A 42 -12.56 11.32 -25.25
N SER A 43 -13.59 10.59 -25.68
CA SER A 43 -14.94 11.16 -25.91
C SER A 43 -15.85 11.10 -24.67
N HIS A 44 -15.34 10.65 -23.52
CA HIS A 44 -16.15 10.53 -22.31
C HIS A 44 -16.58 11.92 -21.80
N PRO A 45 -17.85 12.15 -21.46
CA PRO A 45 -18.34 13.48 -21.08
C PRO A 45 -17.74 14.00 -19.77
N ASN A 46 -17.31 13.11 -18.88
CA ASN A 46 -16.66 13.46 -17.62
C ASN A 46 -15.14 13.33 -17.71
N GLN A 47 -14.50 14.12 -18.58
CA GLN A 47 -13.04 14.18 -18.70
C GLN A 47 -12.33 14.43 -17.37
N PRO A 48 -12.81 15.33 -16.48
CA PRO A 48 -12.16 15.54 -15.18
C PRO A 48 -12.05 14.26 -14.33
N PHE A 49 -13.06 13.38 -14.39
CA PHE A 49 -12.99 12.09 -13.72
C PHE A 49 -12.02 11.13 -14.40
N VAL A 50 -12.05 11.03 -15.73
CA VAL A 50 -11.12 10.20 -16.52
C VAL A 50 -9.67 10.57 -16.21
N THR A 51 -9.34 11.86 -16.27
CA THR A 51 -7.99 12.36 -15.94
C THR A 51 -7.60 11.99 -14.52
N SER A 52 -8.50 12.13 -13.54
CA SER A 52 -8.21 11.77 -12.15
C SER A 52 -7.95 10.27 -11.94
N VAL A 53 -8.67 9.41 -12.68
CA VAL A 53 -8.47 7.94 -12.65
C VAL A 53 -7.14 7.59 -13.30
N CYS A 54 -6.86 8.13 -14.49
CA CYS A 54 -5.60 7.85 -15.20
C CYS A 54 -4.39 8.32 -14.38
N LYS A 55 -4.50 9.47 -13.70
CA LYS A 55 -3.48 9.93 -12.78
C LYS A 55 -3.29 8.98 -11.60
N GLY A 56 -4.37 8.48 -11.01
CA GLY A 56 -4.30 7.48 -9.92
C GLY A 56 -3.70 6.14 -10.35
N LEU A 57 -3.96 5.70 -11.59
CA LEU A 57 -3.34 4.50 -12.14
C LEU A 57 -1.83 4.64 -12.39
N ARG A 58 -1.33 5.85 -12.67
CA ARG A 58 0.10 6.13 -12.89
C ARG A 58 0.86 6.44 -11.60
N GLU A 59 0.22 7.15 -10.67
CA GLU A 59 0.88 7.74 -9.49
C GLU A 59 0.39 7.16 -8.15
N GLY A 60 -0.65 6.33 -8.16
CA GLY A 60 -1.31 5.82 -6.96
C GLY A 60 -2.56 6.62 -6.56
N PHE A 61 -3.47 5.95 -5.84
CA PHE A 61 -4.71 6.54 -5.34
C PHE A 61 -4.55 7.02 -3.90
N TRP A 62 -5.10 8.20 -3.60
CA TRP A 62 -5.15 8.69 -2.23
C TRP A 62 -6.30 8.02 -1.46
N PRO A 63 -6.03 7.35 -0.33
CA PRO A 63 -7.07 6.62 0.43
C PRO A 63 -7.96 7.52 1.29
N TRP A 64 -7.91 8.85 1.12
CA TRP A 64 -8.59 9.81 2.01
C TRP A 64 -8.07 9.75 3.46
N ALA A 65 -6.79 9.41 3.63
CA ALA A 65 -6.15 9.51 4.94
C ALA A 65 -6.05 10.98 5.38
N ASP A 66 -6.14 11.21 6.69
CA ASP A 66 -5.86 12.50 7.31
C ASP A 66 -4.79 12.30 8.38
N SER A 67 -3.52 12.59 8.06
CA SER A 67 -2.43 12.52 9.04
C SER A 67 -2.48 13.64 10.09
N ARG A 68 -3.40 14.63 9.96
CA ARG A 68 -3.55 15.73 10.92
C ARG A 68 -4.30 15.35 12.18
N ALA A 69 -4.83 14.13 12.27
CA ALA A 69 -5.58 13.67 13.43
C ALA A 69 -4.70 13.49 14.68
N GLY A 70 -4.00 14.53 15.13
CA GLY A 70 -3.24 14.56 16.37
C GLY A 70 -1.71 14.50 16.21
N SER A 71 -1.04 14.01 17.25
CA SER A 71 0.41 13.94 17.42
C SER A 71 1.00 12.61 16.93
N TYR A 72 0.55 12.13 15.77
CA TYR A 72 1.05 10.87 15.24
C TYR A 72 2.57 10.97 14.96
N PRO A 73 3.36 9.99 15.42
CA PRO A 73 4.81 10.06 15.28
C PRO A 73 5.24 9.92 13.81
N THR A 74 6.47 10.31 13.47
CA THR A 74 6.98 10.14 12.10
C THR A 74 7.10 8.66 11.69
N MET A 75 7.26 7.76 12.67
CA MET A 75 7.30 6.32 12.48
C MET A 75 6.59 5.66 13.65
N HIS A 76 5.85 4.59 13.39
CA HIS A 76 5.19 3.79 14.42
C HIS A 76 5.29 2.31 14.07
N SER A 77 5.69 1.49 15.04
CA SER A 77 5.79 0.05 14.85
C SER A 77 4.93 -0.67 15.88
N GLU A 78 3.95 -1.42 15.38
CA GLU A 78 3.16 -2.36 16.17
C GLU A 78 3.58 -3.80 15.87
N ASP A 79 4.89 -4.03 15.71
CA ASP A 79 5.43 -5.37 15.50
C ASP A 79 5.00 -6.32 16.63
N ARG A 80 4.62 -7.53 16.24
CA ARG A 80 4.17 -8.59 17.14
C ARG A 80 5.01 -9.82 16.92
N ALA A 81 5.25 -10.55 18.00
CA ALA A 81 5.95 -11.83 17.93
C ALA A 81 5.27 -12.78 16.93
N SER A 82 6.08 -13.58 16.25
CA SER A 82 5.58 -14.60 15.32
C SER A 82 4.56 -15.51 15.99
N PRO A 83 3.52 -15.99 15.28
CA PRO A 83 2.57 -16.93 15.84
C PRO A 83 3.26 -18.15 16.43
N SER A 84 2.84 -18.54 17.64
CA SER A 84 3.33 -19.76 18.30
C SER A 84 2.91 -21.03 17.56
N ASP A 85 1.78 -20.98 16.84
CA ASP A 85 1.30 -22.05 15.96
C ASP A 85 2.15 -22.13 14.67
N PRO A 86 2.89 -23.24 14.45
CA PRO A 86 3.74 -23.40 13.28
C PRO A 86 2.98 -23.35 11.95
N ALA A 87 1.73 -23.81 11.91
CA ALA A 87 0.93 -23.80 10.68
C ALA A 87 0.55 -22.37 10.27
N LYS A 88 0.18 -21.53 11.25
CA LYS A 88 -0.07 -20.10 11.01
C LYS A 88 1.20 -19.36 10.59
N ALA A 89 2.32 -19.64 11.25
CA ALA A 89 3.60 -19.03 10.90
C ALA A 89 4.04 -19.40 9.47
N ALA A 90 3.90 -20.67 9.09
CA ALA A 90 4.19 -21.15 7.74
C ALA A 90 3.26 -20.49 6.70
N PHE A 91 1.96 -20.42 6.99
CA PHE A 91 0.98 -19.76 6.13
C PHE A 91 1.32 -18.29 5.87
N LEU A 92 1.65 -17.51 6.90
CA LEU A 92 2.00 -16.09 6.74
C LEU A 92 3.26 -15.91 5.87
N ARG A 93 4.28 -16.76 6.06
CA ARG A 93 5.50 -16.72 5.23
C ARG A 93 5.17 -17.02 3.77
N GLU A 94 4.32 -18.01 3.51
CA GLU A 94 3.93 -18.38 2.16
C GLU A 94 3.10 -17.28 1.49
N GLN A 95 2.11 -16.72 2.19
CA GLN A 95 1.34 -15.59 1.67
C GLN A 95 2.23 -14.40 1.34
N ARG A 96 3.17 -14.03 2.22
CA ARG A 96 4.17 -13.00 1.94
C ARG A 96 4.94 -13.30 0.66
N ASN A 97 5.44 -14.52 0.48
CA ASN A 97 6.21 -14.91 -0.71
C ASN A 97 5.36 -14.77 -1.98
N ILE A 98 4.08 -15.18 -1.94
CA ILE A 98 3.14 -15.04 -3.05
C ILE A 98 2.93 -13.56 -3.41
N GLU A 99 2.70 -12.69 -2.41
CA GLU A 99 2.46 -11.26 -2.65
C GLU A 99 3.71 -10.55 -3.19
N ILE A 100 4.91 -10.93 -2.73
CA ILE A 100 6.19 -10.45 -3.30
C ILE A 100 6.36 -10.94 -4.75
N GLN A 101 6.09 -12.22 -5.03
CA GLN A 101 6.19 -12.78 -6.39
C GLN A 101 5.23 -12.08 -7.36
N LYS A 102 4.03 -11.74 -6.89
CA LYS A 102 3.03 -10.97 -7.63
C LYS A 102 3.32 -9.47 -7.68
N ARG A 103 4.44 -9.02 -7.10
CA ARG A 103 4.89 -7.62 -7.04
C ARG A 103 3.89 -6.68 -6.37
N ARG A 104 3.03 -7.21 -5.52
CA ARG A 104 2.08 -6.43 -4.71
C ARG A 104 2.75 -5.91 -3.45
N TRP A 105 3.71 -6.68 -2.92
CA TRP A 105 4.59 -6.26 -1.83
C TRP A 105 6.02 -6.08 -2.34
N SER A 106 6.74 -5.12 -1.74
CA SER A 106 8.18 -4.96 -1.96
C SER A 106 8.97 -6.07 -1.25
N THR A 107 10.23 -6.26 -1.68
CA THR A 107 11.17 -7.07 -0.91
C THR A 107 11.50 -6.40 0.42
N SER A 108 11.96 -7.19 1.40
CA SER A 108 12.43 -6.62 2.67
C SER A 108 13.53 -5.58 2.44
N PHE A 109 13.48 -4.49 3.19
CA PHE A 109 14.47 -3.41 3.22
C PHE A 109 15.23 -3.37 4.56
N GLY A 110 15.13 -4.44 5.36
CA GLY A 110 15.67 -4.51 6.72
C GLY A 110 14.59 -4.53 7.80
N PRO A 111 15.00 -4.61 9.07
CA PRO A 111 14.08 -4.64 10.21
C PRO A 111 13.59 -3.25 10.63
N ASP A 112 14.32 -2.19 10.28
CA ASP A 112 14.06 -0.83 10.74
C ASP A 112 13.13 -0.09 9.79
N LEU A 113 12.12 0.59 10.34
CA LEU A 113 11.23 1.46 9.57
C LEU A 113 11.99 2.71 9.08
N LEU A 114 11.63 3.17 7.88
CA LEU A 114 12.07 4.45 7.35
C LEU A 114 11.11 5.57 7.76
N PRO A 115 11.56 6.83 7.80
CA PRO A 115 10.70 7.97 8.13
C PRO A 115 9.42 8.01 7.29
N GLY A 116 8.27 8.20 7.94
CA GLY A 116 6.96 8.18 7.30
C GLY A 116 6.32 6.79 7.19
N MET A 117 7.00 5.72 7.62
CA MET A 117 6.46 4.36 7.58
C MET A 117 5.82 3.93 8.89
N TYR A 118 4.79 3.12 8.76
CA TYR A 118 4.04 2.51 9.84
C TYR A 118 4.03 1.00 9.65
N CYS A 119 4.24 0.25 10.73
CA CYS A 119 4.09 -1.20 10.73
C CYS A 119 2.82 -1.58 11.47
N SER A 120 1.84 -2.12 10.73
CA SER A 120 0.68 -2.80 11.30
C SER A 120 0.94 -4.31 11.39
N PRO A 121 0.50 -4.97 12.47
CA PRO A 121 0.71 -6.40 12.63
C PRO A 121 -0.18 -7.19 11.67
N ILE A 122 0.38 -8.28 11.14
CA ILE A 122 -0.37 -9.25 10.33
C ILE A 122 -0.62 -10.53 11.14
N HIS A 123 -1.78 -11.14 10.94
CA HIS A 123 -2.14 -12.38 11.61
C HIS A 123 -2.95 -13.31 10.70
N ALA A 124 -2.92 -14.62 11.01
CA ALA A 124 -3.64 -15.65 10.27
C ALA A 124 -4.87 -16.11 11.05
N VAL A 125 -6.04 -16.03 10.42
CA VAL A 125 -7.32 -16.47 10.99
C VAL A 125 -8.00 -17.50 10.08
N PRO A 126 -8.76 -18.46 10.62
CA PRO A 126 -9.56 -19.36 9.80
C PRO A 126 -10.62 -18.61 8.97
N LYS A 127 -10.87 -19.08 7.75
CA LYS A 127 -12.02 -18.67 6.95
C LYS A 127 -13.32 -19.16 7.62
N PRO A 128 -14.44 -18.43 7.49
CA PRO A 128 -15.70 -18.90 8.05
C PRO A 128 -16.04 -20.27 7.47
N ASN A 129 -16.41 -21.22 8.32
CA ASN A 129 -16.78 -22.59 7.94
C ASN A 129 -15.68 -23.39 7.20
N SER A 130 -14.40 -23.07 7.40
CA SER A 130 -13.28 -23.79 6.79
C SER A 130 -12.06 -23.83 7.70
N THR A 131 -11.21 -24.83 7.53
CA THR A 131 -9.89 -24.93 8.16
C THR A 131 -8.83 -24.08 7.45
N ASP A 132 -9.14 -23.57 6.26
CA ASP A 132 -8.25 -22.71 5.50
C ASP A 132 -7.99 -21.39 6.24
N LEU A 133 -6.75 -20.91 6.17
CA LEU A 133 -6.36 -19.63 6.75
C LEU A 133 -6.55 -18.48 5.75
N ARG A 134 -6.76 -17.27 6.29
CA ARG A 134 -6.64 -15.99 5.58
C ARG A 134 -5.73 -15.04 6.37
N LEU A 135 -4.99 -14.20 5.65
CA LEU A 135 -4.16 -13.14 6.25
C LEU A 135 -5.04 -11.92 6.55
N VAL A 136 -4.84 -11.30 7.70
CA VAL A 136 -5.51 -10.09 8.16
C VAL A 136 -4.45 -9.11 8.65
N THR A 137 -4.63 -7.83 8.33
CA THR A 137 -3.87 -6.71 8.88
C THR A 137 -4.78 -6.00 9.90
N ASP A 138 -4.23 -5.67 11.07
CA ASP A 138 -4.91 -4.89 12.13
C ASP A 138 -4.97 -3.40 11.74
#